data_AF-A0A803KKS6-F1
#
_entry.id   AF-A0A803KKS6-F1
#
_cell.length_a   1.000
_cell.length_b   1.000
_cell.length_c   1.000
_cell.angle_alpha   90.00
_cell.angle_beta   90.00
_cell.angle_gamma   90.00
#
_symmetry.space_group_name_H-M   'P 1'
#
loop_
_entity.id
_entity.type
_entity.pdbx_description
1 polymer ?
#
loop_
_entity_poly.entity_id
_entity_poly.type
_entity_poly.pdbx_seq_one_letter_code
_entity_poly.pdbx_strand_id
1 'polypeptide(L)'
;MTRGCLLCIKITMFIFNLIFWLGGCGILGVGVWLAVTQGKFATLSVSFPSLSAASLFMVTGSIIMVVGFIGCLGAVTEHRCLLLTFFVILLIIFLLEMISMALFLTYTEQFHNYAQEDLKKGLQLYNTTGNLGLTNAWDIVQTEFRCCGVKNATDWLESKGSVPHTCCVEHSPACKSNPKLWWEEACYNKVRNWVESNIRSVGIFGICILVVQVFGLIFSMLMYCQVVKAEKYYE
;
A
#
# COMPACT_ATOMS: atom_id res chain seq x y z
N MET A 1 -40.13 -15.60 7.02
CA MET A 1 -39.31 -14.47 6.52
C MET A 1 -37.88 -14.47 7.09
N THR A 2 -37.69 -14.79 8.38
CA THR A 2 -36.40 -14.75 9.11
C THR A 2 -35.32 -15.71 8.58
N ARG A 3 -35.71 -16.93 8.14
CA ARG A 3 -34.76 -17.97 7.71
C ARG A 3 -34.09 -17.67 6.36
N GLY A 4 -34.84 -17.05 5.43
CA GLY A 4 -34.32 -16.65 4.10
C GLY A 4 -33.35 -15.47 4.17
N CYS A 5 -33.63 -14.49 5.04
CA CYS A 5 -32.73 -13.36 5.29
C CYS A 5 -31.39 -13.82 5.90
N LEU A 6 -31.43 -14.74 6.87
CA LEU A 6 -30.21 -15.33 7.46
C LEU A 6 -29.36 -16.06 6.42
N LEU A 7 -30.00 -16.87 5.57
CA LEU A 7 -29.30 -17.59 4.51
C LEU A 7 -28.65 -16.62 3.52
N CYS A 8 -29.34 -15.53 3.16
CA CYS A 8 -28.82 -14.48 2.30
C CYS A 8 -27.57 -13.81 2.91
N ILE A 9 -27.60 -13.45 4.20
CA ILE A 9 -26.45 -12.87 4.90
C ILE A 9 -25.27 -13.86 4.91
N LYS A 10 -25.51 -15.14 5.22
CA LYS A 10 -24.46 -16.17 5.24
C LYS A 10 -23.80 -16.34 3.87
N ILE A 11 -24.60 -16.49 2.81
CA ILE A 11 -24.11 -16.66 1.45
C ILE A 11 -23.33 -15.41 1.01
N THR A 12 -23.88 -14.22 1.27
CA THR A 12 -23.23 -12.96 0.92
C THR A 12 -21.89 -12.80 1.64
N MET A 13 -21.86 -13.07 2.95
CA MET A 13 -20.64 -13.02 3.74
C MET A 13 -19.58 -14.03 3.24
N PHE A 14 -19.99 -15.25 2.90
CA PHE A 14 -19.08 -16.25 2.34
C PHE A 14 -18.50 -15.83 0.99
N ILE A 15 -19.35 -15.44 0.03
CA ILE A 15 -18.91 -15.02 -1.31
C ILE A 15 -17.97 -13.82 -1.22
N PHE A 16 -18.32 -12.83 -0.40
CA PHE A 16 -17.50 -11.64 -0.22
C PHE A 16 -16.12 -11.98 0.33
N ASN A 17 -16.05 -12.73 1.44
CA ASN A 17 -14.78 -13.15 2.02
C ASN A 17 -13.96 -14.05 1.07
N LEU A 18 -14.62 -14.85 0.23
CA LEU A 18 -13.95 -15.68 -0.77
C LEU A 18 -13.26 -14.81 -1.83
N ILE A 19 -13.91 -13.73 -2.27
CA ILE A 19 -13.31 -12.75 -3.19
C ILE A 19 -12.09 -12.08 -2.54
N PHE A 20 -12.18 -11.68 -1.27
CA PHE A 20 -11.01 -11.12 -0.55
C PHE A 20 -9.89 -12.14 -0.40
N TRP A 21 -10.21 -13.40 -0.09
CA TRP A 21 -9.21 -14.45 0.00
C TRP A 21 -8.46 -14.65 -1.31
N LEU A 22 -9.19 -14.82 -2.43
CA LEU A 22 -8.60 -14.95 -3.77
C LEU A 22 -7.82 -13.70 -4.18
N GLY A 23 -8.36 -12.52 -3.91
CA GLY A 23 -7.69 -11.24 -4.14
C GLY A 23 -6.40 -11.12 -3.33
N GLY A 24 -6.41 -11.53 -2.06
CA GLY A 24 -5.25 -11.59 -1.18
C GLY A 24 -4.17 -12.53 -1.72
N CYS A 25 -4.55 -13.71 -2.21
CA CYS A 25 -3.63 -14.63 -2.89
C CYS A 25 -3.01 -13.98 -4.14
N GLY A 26 -3.81 -13.28 -4.94
CA GLY A 26 -3.33 -12.55 -6.13
C GLY A 26 -2.33 -11.44 -5.77
N ILE A 27 -2.67 -10.59 -4.81
CA ILE A 27 -1.81 -9.50 -4.31
C ILE A 27 -0.51 -10.06 -3.72
N LEU A 28 -0.59 -11.13 -2.93
CA LEU A 28 0.58 -11.82 -2.39
C LEU A 28 1.45 -12.39 -3.52
N GLY A 29 0.85 -13.02 -4.53
CA GLY A 29 1.54 -13.53 -5.71
C GLY A 29 2.28 -12.43 -6.48
N VAL A 30 1.65 -11.27 -6.68
CA VAL A 30 2.30 -10.08 -7.26
C VAL A 30 3.46 -9.60 -6.38
N GLY A 31 3.28 -9.56 -5.06
CA GLY A 31 4.35 -9.18 -4.12
C GLY A 31 5.55 -10.12 -4.20
N VAL A 32 5.32 -11.44 -4.25
CA VAL A 32 6.37 -12.46 -4.42
C VAL A 32 7.03 -12.33 -5.79
N TRP A 33 6.24 -12.16 -6.86
CA TRP A 33 6.76 -11.93 -8.21
C TRP A 33 7.68 -10.71 -8.26
N LEU A 34 7.27 -9.59 -7.68
CA LEU A 34 8.11 -8.38 -7.56
C LEU A 34 9.37 -8.66 -6.75
N ALA A 35 9.27 -9.35 -5.62
CA ALA A 35 10.42 -9.69 -4.78
C ALA A 35 11.44 -10.61 -5.49
N VAL A 36 10.99 -11.47 -6.40
CA VAL A 36 11.86 -12.37 -7.18
C VAL A 36 12.44 -11.66 -8.40
N THR A 37 11.61 -10.96 -9.19
CA THR A 37 12.03 -10.34 -10.45
C THR A 37 12.83 -9.05 -10.27
N GLN A 38 12.43 -8.21 -9.31
CA GLN A 38 13.14 -6.98 -8.96
C GLN A 38 14.15 -7.21 -7.81
N GLY A 39 14.26 -8.46 -7.33
CA GLY A 39 14.99 -8.83 -6.12
C GLY A 39 14.51 -8.10 -4.86
N LYS A 40 15.26 -8.18 -3.76
CA LYS A 40 15.00 -7.49 -2.48
C LYS A 40 15.04 -5.94 -2.55
N PHE A 41 14.91 -5.34 -3.73
CA PHE A 41 15.64 -4.11 -4.01
C PHE A 41 14.79 -2.88 -4.33
N ALA A 42 13.47 -2.95 -4.46
CA ALA A 42 12.64 -1.75 -4.61
C ALA A 42 12.29 -1.13 -3.24
N THR A 43 13.29 -0.73 -2.47
CA THR A 43 13.13 -0.03 -1.18
C THR A 43 12.42 1.30 -1.40
N LEU A 44 11.20 1.42 -0.86
CA LEU A 44 10.42 2.65 -0.90
C LEU A 44 10.86 3.63 0.19
N SER A 45 11.38 3.09 1.29
CA SER A 45 11.99 3.89 2.34
C SER A 45 13.38 3.39 2.70
N VAL A 46 14.32 4.33 2.83
CA VAL A 46 15.70 4.01 3.20
C VAL A 46 15.87 3.96 4.71
N SER A 47 15.11 4.79 5.43
CA SER A 47 15.02 4.76 6.90
C SER A 47 14.35 3.47 7.39
N PHE A 48 13.56 2.82 6.54
CA PHE A 48 13.00 1.49 6.79
C PHE A 48 13.31 0.54 5.63
N PRO A 49 14.50 -0.10 5.62
CA PRO A 49 14.92 -0.99 4.53
C PRO A 49 13.97 -2.18 4.28
N SER A 50 13.11 -2.50 5.25
CA SER A 50 12.05 -3.50 5.14
C SER A 50 10.80 -3.01 4.39
N LEU A 51 10.63 -1.70 4.19
CA LEU A 51 9.53 -1.09 3.44
C LEU A 51 9.94 -0.95 1.96
N SER A 52 9.68 -2.01 1.20
CA SER A 52 9.78 -2.06 -0.25
C SER A 52 8.40 -2.19 -0.86
N ALA A 53 8.21 -1.83 -2.13
CA ALA A 53 6.93 -2.03 -2.80
C ALA A 53 6.50 -3.51 -2.74
N ALA A 54 7.45 -4.42 -3.00
CA ALA A 54 7.24 -5.86 -2.92
C ALA A 54 6.82 -6.32 -1.51
N SER A 55 7.48 -5.84 -0.45
CA SER A 55 7.12 -6.21 0.92
C SER A 55 5.77 -5.66 1.35
N LEU A 56 5.38 -4.47 0.90
CA LEU A 56 4.01 -3.95 1.11
C LEU A 56 2.97 -4.87 0.47
N PHE A 57 3.14 -5.22 -0.81
CA PHE A 57 2.23 -6.17 -1.47
C PHE A 57 2.18 -7.53 -0.77
N MET A 58 3.33 -8.07 -0.33
CA MET A 58 3.37 -9.34 0.40
C MET A 58 2.66 -9.26 1.76
N VAL A 59 2.93 -8.24 2.56
CA VAL A 59 2.33 -8.07 3.89
C VAL A 59 0.82 -7.82 3.76
N THR A 60 0.41 -6.85 2.95
CA THR A 60 -0.99 -6.53 2.72
C THR A 60 -1.74 -7.73 2.13
N GLY A 61 -1.17 -8.40 1.12
CA GLY A 61 -1.75 -9.60 0.52
C GLY A 61 -1.91 -10.74 1.51
N SER A 62 -0.91 -10.96 2.37
CA SER A 62 -0.97 -12.00 3.42
C SER A 62 -2.05 -11.69 4.46
N ILE A 63 -2.17 -10.44 4.91
CA ILE A 63 -3.21 -10.02 5.86
C ILE A 63 -4.59 -10.22 5.24
N ILE A 64 -4.82 -9.73 4.02
CA ILE A 64 -6.11 -9.87 3.33
C ILE A 64 -6.46 -11.35 3.13
N MET A 65 -5.48 -12.18 2.73
CA MET A 65 -5.67 -13.63 2.57
C MET A 65 -6.07 -14.29 3.90
N VAL A 66 -5.34 -14.06 5.00
CA VAL A 66 -5.66 -14.67 6.30
C VAL A 66 -7.02 -14.20 6.81
N VAL A 67 -7.30 -12.90 6.74
CA VAL A 67 -8.59 -12.34 7.18
C VAL A 67 -9.74 -12.90 6.35
N GLY A 68 -9.61 -12.95 5.03
CA GLY A 68 -10.60 -13.55 4.14
C GLY A 68 -10.82 -15.04 4.42
N PHE A 69 -9.76 -15.79 4.71
CA PHE A 69 -9.85 -17.21 5.07
C PHE A 69 -10.60 -17.42 6.39
N ILE A 70 -10.27 -16.66 7.44
CA ILE A 70 -10.98 -16.70 8.73
C ILE A 70 -12.45 -16.32 8.54
N GLY A 71 -12.74 -15.29 7.73
CA GLY A 71 -14.10 -14.88 7.40
C GLY A 71 -14.90 -15.97 6.67
N CYS A 72 -14.28 -16.66 5.70
CA CYS A 72 -14.88 -17.80 5.01
C CYS A 72 -15.17 -18.96 5.97
N LEU A 73 -14.17 -19.35 6.77
CA LEU A 73 -14.34 -20.44 7.74
C LEU A 73 -15.38 -20.10 8.79
N GLY A 74 -15.38 -18.87 9.32
CA GLY A 74 -16.39 -18.40 10.26
C GLY A 74 -17.80 -18.46 9.66
N ALA A 75 -17.95 -18.08 8.39
CA ALA A 75 -19.23 -18.14 7.68
C ALA A 75 -19.73 -19.59 7.45
N VAL A 76 -18.83 -20.51 7.09
CA VAL A 76 -19.20 -21.91 6.78
C VAL A 76 -19.42 -22.74 8.04
N THR A 77 -18.48 -22.66 8.99
CA THR A 77 -18.47 -23.48 10.21
C THR A 77 -19.42 -22.96 11.28
N GLU A 78 -19.88 -21.72 11.17
CA GLU A 78 -20.72 -21.05 12.17
C GLU A 78 -20.07 -21.05 13.57
N HIS A 79 -18.73 -21.14 13.64
CA HIS A 79 -18.02 -21.19 14.92
C HIS A 79 -17.88 -19.79 15.53
N ARG A 80 -18.46 -19.58 16.72
CA ARG A 80 -18.50 -18.28 17.42
C ARG A 80 -17.13 -17.61 17.55
N CYS A 81 -16.10 -18.36 17.96
CA CYS A 81 -14.78 -17.78 18.14
C CYS A 81 -14.18 -17.30 16.82
N LEU A 82 -14.43 -17.98 15.69
CA LEU A 82 -13.91 -17.56 14.38
C LEU A 82 -14.59 -16.26 13.91
N LEU A 83 -15.91 -16.16 14.10
CA LEU A 83 -16.66 -14.94 13.80
C LEU A 83 -16.22 -13.77 14.67
N LEU A 84 -16.00 -14.01 15.97
CA LEU A 84 -15.51 -12.97 16.89
C LEU A 84 -14.09 -12.55 16.53
N THR A 85 -13.19 -13.49 16.23
CA THR A 85 -11.82 -13.17 15.79
C THR A 85 -11.83 -12.36 14.50
N PHE A 86 -12.65 -12.72 13.52
CA PHE A 86 -12.82 -11.95 12.28
C PHE A 86 -13.30 -10.52 12.57
N PHE A 87 -14.32 -10.36 13.41
CA PHE A 87 -14.83 -9.04 13.83
C PHE A 87 -13.75 -8.20 14.51
N VAL A 88 -13.03 -8.76 15.48
CA VAL A 88 -11.98 -8.05 16.23
C VAL A 88 -10.85 -7.61 15.30
N ILE A 89 -10.41 -8.47 14.38
CA ILE A 89 -9.37 -8.10 13.40
C ILE A 89 -9.86 -6.96 12.50
N LEU A 90 -11.08 -7.05 11.95
CA LEU A 90 -11.63 -5.97 11.14
C LEU A 90 -11.76 -4.66 11.91
N LEU A 91 -12.14 -4.72 13.19
CA LEU A 91 -12.28 -3.55 14.04
C LEU A 91 -10.92 -2.89 14.30
N ILE A 92 -9.88 -3.68 14.59
CA ILE A 92 -8.52 -3.16 14.76
C ILE A 92 -8.05 -2.48 13.48
N ILE A 93 -8.23 -3.11 12.31
CA ILE A 93 -7.84 -2.51 11.03
C ILE A 93 -8.58 -1.19 10.81
N PHE A 94 -9.89 -1.14 11.06
CA PHE A 94 -10.70 0.08 10.92
C PHE A 94 -10.18 1.21 11.82
N LEU A 95 -9.87 0.91 13.09
CA LEU A 95 -9.31 1.90 14.02
C LEU A 95 -7.93 2.37 13.58
N LEU A 96 -7.06 1.48 13.10
CA LEU A 96 -5.76 1.84 12.56
C LEU A 96 -5.88 2.74 11.34
N GLU A 97 -6.81 2.46 10.42
CA GLU A 97 -7.07 3.31 9.25
C GLU A 97 -7.54 4.71 9.66
N MET A 98 -8.46 4.81 10.62
CA MET A 98 -8.93 6.10 11.14
C MET A 98 -7.83 6.91 11.83
N ILE A 99 -6.98 6.24 12.63
CA ILE A 99 -5.82 6.87 13.28
C ILE A 99 -4.80 7.33 12.23
N SER A 100 -4.44 6.47 11.28
CA SER A 100 -3.50 6.80 10.21
C SER A 100 -3.99 7.97 9.36
N MET A 101 -5.29 8.00 9.00
CA MET A 101 -5.90 9.11 8.28
C MET A 101 -5.84 10.41 9.10
N ALA A 102 -6.20 10.37 10.39
CA ALA A 102 -6.15 11.55 11.26
C ALA A 102 -4.73 12.09 11.43
N LEU A 103 -3.74 11.20 11.62
CA LEU A 103 -2.33 11.57 11.72
C LEU A 103 -1.82 12.17 10.41
N PHE A 104 -2.14 11.55 9.27
CA PHE A 104 -1.76 12.06 7.96
C PHE A 104 -2.30 13.48 7.73
N LEU A 105 -3.56 13.74 8.06
CA LEU A 105 -4.18 15.07 7.91
C LEU A 105 -3.61 16.12 8.89
N THR A 106 -3.22 15.72 10.09
CA THR A 106 -2.70 16.64 11.11
C THR A 106 -1.23 17.00 10.87
N TYR A 107 -0.45 16.04 10.37
CA TYR A 107 1.01 16.15 10.26
C TYR A 107 1.48 16.16 8.79
N THR A 108 0.69 16.70 7.87
CA THR A 108 0.99 16.75 6.42
C THR A 108 2.36 17.36 6.13
N GLU A 109 2.68 18.51 6.73
CA GLU A 109 3.96 19.21 6.53
C GLU A 109 5.15 18.38 7.03
N GLN A 110 4.99 17.72 8.19
CA GLN A 110 6.04 16.85 8.74
C GLN A 110 6.23 15.61 7.88
N PHE A 111 5.15 15.03 7.38
CA PHE A 111 5.19 13.91 6.44
C PHE A 111 5.93 14.31 5.16
N HIS A 112 5.67 15.51 4.62
CA HIS A 112 6.37 15.99 3.43
C HIS A 112 7.87 16.14 3.65
N ASN A 113 8.28 16.72 4.78
CA ASN A 113 9.70 16.85 5.11
C ASN A 113 10.36 15.49 5.32
N TYR A 114 9.71 14.58 6.06
CA TYR A 114 10.20 13.22 6.29
C TYR A 114 10.37 12.45 4.98
N ALA A 115 9.37 12.51 4.09
CA ALA A 115 9.43 11.86 2.78
C ALA A 115 10.59 12.40 1.92
N GLN A 116 10.80 13.72 1.91
CA GLN A 116 11.91 14.33 1.18
C GLN A 116 13.28 13.92 1.77
N GLU A 117 13.43 13.92 3.09
CA GLU A 117 14.67 13.47 3.74
C GLU A 117 14.96 12.00 3.46
N ASP A 118 13.93 11.16 3.50
CA ASP A 118 14.06 9.74 3.24
C ASP A 118 14.42 9.44 1.78
N LEU A 119 13.82 10.16 0.83
CA LEU A 119 14.21 10.13 -0.58
C LEU A 119 15.65 10.60 -0.78
N LYS A 120 16.10 11.64 -0.07
CA LYS A 120 17.50 12.13 -0.12
C LYS A 120 18.48 11.07 0.38
N LYS A 121 18.16 10.35 1.46
CA LYS A 121 18.93 9.17 1.89
C LYS A 121 18.96 8.09 0.80
N GLY A 122 17.87 7.93 0.05
CA GLY A 122 17.79 7.07 -1.14
C GLY A 122 18.81 7.42 -2.23
N LEU A 123 19.06 8.69 -2.51
CA LEU A 123 20.08 9.10 -3.49
C LEU A 123 21.48 8.61 -3.08
N GLN A 124 21.80 8.58 -1.79
CA GLN A 124 23.10 8.10 -1.30
C GLN A 124 23.31 6.61 -1.58
N LEU A 125 22.24 5.83 -1.69
CA LEU A 125 22.30 4.39 -2.00
C LEU A 125 22.18 4.10 -3.50
N TYR A 126 21.94 5.10 -4.34
CA TYR A 126 21.90 4.92 -5.80
C TYR A 126 23.21 4.35 -6.36
N ASN A 127 23.12 3.36 -7.23
CA ASN A 127 24.25 2.66 -7.86
C ASN A 127 25.26 2.06 -6.85
N THR A 128 24.79 1.67 -5.66
CA THR A 128 25.59 0.93 -4.67
C THR A 128 25.31 -0.57 -4.74
N THR A 129 26.29 -1.39 -4.35
CA THR A 129 26.16 -2.85 -4.32
C THR A 129 25.01 -3.26 -3.40
N GLY A 130 24.07 -4.05 -3.94
CA GLY A 130 22.89 -4.49 -3.20
C GLY A 130 21.71 -3.50 -3.20
N ASN A 131 21.73 -2.42 -3.99
CA ASN A 131 20.61 -1.46 -4.12
C ASN A 131 20.16 -1.26 -5.57
N LEU A 132 20.18 -2.32 -6.38
CA LEU A 132 19.87 -2.25 -7.81
C LEU A 132 18.41 -1.82 -8.08
N GLY A 133 17.45 -2.37 -7.34
CA GLY A 133 16.03 -2.00 -7.49
C GLY A 133 15.72 -0.56 -7.08
N LEU A 134 16.47 0.01 -6.12
CA LEU A 134 16.35 1.41 -5.74
C LEU A 134 16.90 2.30 -6.87
N THR A 135 17.99 1.86 -7.47
CA THR A 135 18.57 2.50 -8.67
C THR A 135 17.58 2.49 -9.82
N ASN A 136 16.99 1.33 -10.13
CA ASN A 136 15.97 1.18 -11.15
C ASN A 136 14.72 2.03 -10.85
N ALA A 137 14.27 2.08 -9.60
CA ALA A 137 13.13 2.90 -9.20
C ALA A 137 13.40 4.39 -9.43
N TRP A 138 14.60 4.87 -9.06
CA TRP A 138 15.04 6.24 -9.34
C TRP A 138 15.11 6.53 -10.84
N ASP A 139 15.60 5.58 -11.64
CA ASP A 139 15.69 5.74 -13.09
C ASP A 139 14.32 5.78 -13.76
N ILE A 140 13.37 4.94 -13.32
CA ILE A 140 11.99 4.94 -13.80
C ILE A 140 11.31 6.26 -13.45
N VAL A 141 11.38 6.70 -12.18
CA VAL A 141 10.71 7.93 -11.75
C VAL A 141 11.24 9.14 -12.50
N GLN A 142 12.57 9.29 -12.63
CA GLN A 142 13.16 10.42 -13.34
C GLN A 142 12.80 10.43 -14.83
N THR A 143 12.79 9.26 -15.47
CA THR A 143 12.46 9.13 -16.89
C THR A 143 10.98 9.37 -17.16
N GLU A 144 10.09 8.77 -16.35
CA GLU A 144 8.64 8.83 -16.55
C GLU A 144 8.07 10.22 -16.20
N PHE A 145 8.51 10.79 -15.08
CA PHE A 145 8.04 12.10 -14.62
C PHE A 145 8.85 13.26 -15.17
N ARG A 146 9.92 13.00 -15.95
CA ARG A 146 10.83 14.00 -16.54
C ARG A 146 11.28 15.04 -15.51
N CYS A 147 11.89 14.52 -14.46
CA CYS A 147 12.27 15.28 -13.27
C CYS A 147 13.69 14.89 -12.83
N CYS A 148 14.30 15.71 -11.97
CA CYS A 148 15.63 15.41 -11.45
C CYS A 148 15.82 15.79 -9.98
N GLY A 149 16.39 14.86 -9.22
CA GLY A 149 16.62 15.00 -7.78
C GLY A 149 15.33 15.01 -6.97
N VAL A 150 15.46 15.16 -5.65
CA VAL A 150 14.31 15.16 -4.74
C VAL A 150 13.63 16.54 -4.77
N LYS A 151 14.40 17.57 -4.43
CA LYS A 151 14.03 18.99 -4.45
C LYS A 151 14.62 19.69 -5.65
N ASN A 152 15.82 19.29 -6.09
CA ASN A 152 16.48 19.85 -7.26
C ASN A 152 17.61 18.92 -7.74
N ALA A 153 18.09 19.11 -8.97
CA ALA A 153 19.20 18.35 -9.55
C ALA A 153 20.50 18.45 -8.74
N THR A 154 20.68 19.50 -7.95
CA THR A 154 21.83 19.67 -7.04
C THR A 154 21.90 18.57 -5.97
N ASP A 155 20.78 17.95 -5.60
CA ASP A 155 20.74 16.85 -4.63
C ASP A 155 21.63 15.66 -5.09
N TRP A 156 21.74 15.45 -6.41
CA TRP A 156 22.65 14.45 -6.99
C TRP A 156 24.12 14.84 -6.88
N LEU A 157 24.44 16.12 -7.04
CA LEU A 157 25.81 16.61 -6.89
C LEU A 157 26.27 16.47 -5.45
N GLU A 158 25.42 16.83 -4.49
CA GLU A 158 25.69 16.67 -3.05
C GLU A 158 25.86 15.20 -2.66
N SER A 159 25.06 14.29 -3.23
CA SER A 159 25.02 12.88 -2.82
C SER A 159 26.01 11.97 -3.56
N LYS A 160 26.25 12.22 -4.86
CA LYS A 160 27.02 11.34 -5.76
C LYS A 160 28.08 12.08 -6.60
N GLY A 161 28.15 13.41 -6.52
CA GLY A 161 29.07 14.23 -7.30
C GLY A 161 28.74 14.35 -8.78
N SER A 162 27.72 13.65 -9.29
CA SER A 162 27.26 13.73 -10.68
C SER A 162 25.80 13.31 -10.81
N VAL A 163 25.11 13.84 -11.82
CA VAL A 163 23.73 13.45 -12.14
C VAL A 163 23.70 12.15 -12.96
N PRO A 164 22.68 11.29 -12.78
CA PRO A 164 22.48 10.12 -13.61
C PRO A 164 22.01 10.50 -15.02
N HIS A 165 22.17 9.60 -15.99
CA HIS A 165 21.73 9.84 -17.38
C HIS A 165 20.22 10.07 -17.51
N THR A 166 19.42 9.53 -16.58
CA THR A 166 17.96 9.68 -16.51
C THR A 166 17.51 11.10 -16.12
N CYS A 167 18.41 11.91 -15.54
CA CYS A 167 18.19 13.32 -15.23
C CYS A 167 18.35 14.25 -16.46
N CYS A 168 18.84 13.71 -17.60
CA CYS A 168 19.14 14.49 -18.79
C CYS A 168 17.93 14.66 -19.72
N VAL A 169 17.72 15.88 -20.22
CA VAL A 169 16.68 16.20 -21.22
C VAL A 169 17.00 15.57 -22.57
N GLU A 170 18.28 15.60 -22.96
CA GLU A 170 18.79 14.97 -24.18
C GLU A 170 19.96 14.04 -23.84
N HIS A 171 20.08 12.95 -24.61
CA HIS A 171 21.13 11.96 -24.44
C HIS A 171 22.46 12.50 -25.00
N SER A 172 23.08 13.41 -24.26
CA SER A 172 24.38 14.01 -24.59
C SER A 172 25.40 13.71 -23.51
N PRO A 173 26.64 13.31 -23.86
CA PRO A 173 27.72 13.13 -22.88
C PRO A 173 28.05 14.43 -22.12
N ALA A 174 27.72 15.60 -22.69
CA ALA A 174 27.87 16.90 -22.04
C ALA A 174 26.88 17.13 -20.89
N CYS A 175 25.82 16.33 -20.76
CA CYS A 175 24.79 16.51 -19.74
C CYS A 175 25.35 16.42 -18.31
N LYS A 176 26.30 15.51 -18.03
CA LYS A 176 26.85 15.32 -16.67
C LYS A 176 27.45 16.60 -16.07
N SER A 177 27.89 17.53 -16.92
CA SER A 177 28.60 18.74 -16.51
C SER A 177 27.87 20.04 -16.88
N ASN A 178 26.74 19.97 -17.60
CA ASN A 178 26.00 21.15 -18.06
C ASN A 178 24.62 21.24 -17.39
N PRO A 179 24.43 22.12 -16.40
CA PRO A 179 23.16 22.29 -15.69
C PRO A 179 21.96 22.61 -16.60
N LYS A 180 22.20 23.22 -17.77
CA LYS A 180 21.15 23.58 -18.72
C LYS A 180 20.50 22.36 -19.41
N LEU A 181 21.13 21.18 -19.30
CA LEU A 181 20.65 19.94 -19.91
C LEU A 181 19.92 19.02 -18.92
N TRP A 182 19.70 19.48 -17.68
CA TRP A 182 19.00 18.72 -16.65
C TRP A 182 17.50 19.05 -16.66
N TRP A 183 16.68 18.10 -16.19
CA TRP A 183 15.29 18.42 -15.86
C TRP A 183 15.23 19.46 -14.76
N GLU A 184 14.51 20.56 -15.00
CA GLU A 184 14.39 21.68 -14.06
C GLU A 184 13.44 21.36 -12.89
N GLU A 185 12.47 20.46 -13.11
CA GLU A 185 11.49 20.12 -12.10
C GLU A 185 11.95 19.02 -11.13
N ALA A 186 11.61 19.23 -9.86
CA ALA A 186 11.89 18.30 -8.77
C ALA A 186 10.97 17.06 -8.82
N CYS A 187 11.54 15.86 -8.66
CA CYS A 187 10.73 14.64 -8.72
C CYS A 187 9.69 14.56 -7.60
N TYR A 188 10.00 15.03 -6.41
CA TYR A 188 9.04 15.07 -5.32
C TYR A 188 7.80 15.90 -5.66
N ASN A 189 8.00 17.08 -6.27
CA ASN A 189 6.90 17.96 -6.66
C ASN A 189 6.08 17.35 -7.79
N LYS A 190 6.70 16.73 -8.79
CA LYS A 190 6.00 16.01 -9.86
C LYS A 190 5.11 14.90 -9.31
N VAL A 191 5.65 14.06 -8.43
CA VAL A 191 4.88 12.97 -7.80
C VAL A 191 3.76 13.53 -6.93
N ARG A 192 4.04 14.56 -6.12
CA ARG A 192 3.01 15.23 -5.30
C ARG A 192 1.89 15.78 -6.16
N ASN A 193 2.21 16.53 -7.22
CA ASN A 193 1.21 17.11 -8.11
C ASN A 193 0.41 16.03 -8.86
N TRP A 194 1.05 14.92 -9.22
CA TRP A 194 0.36 13.75 -9.76
C TRP A 194 -0.61 13.15 -8.74
N VAL A 195 -0.23 13.02 -7.46
CA VAL A 195 -1.12 12.55 -6.40
C VAL A 195 -2.26 13.54 -6.17
N GLU A 196 -1.99 14.84 -6.10
CA GLU A 196 -3.00 15.88 -5.91
C GLU A 196 -4.01 15.93 -7.06
N SER A 197 -3.55 15.80 -8.30
CA SER A 197 -4.44 15.73 -9.47
C SER A 197 -5.30 14.47 -9.49
N ASN A 198 -4.80 13.36 -8.91
CA ASN A 198 -5.52 12.09 -8.81
C ASN A 198 -6.17 11.86 -7.44
N ILE A 199 -6.17 12.85 -6.54
CA ILE A 199 -6.61 12.69 -5.15
C ILE A 199 -8.08 12.27 -5.07
N ARG A 200 -8.89 12.69 -6.04
CA ARG A 200 -10.29 12.29 -6.17
C ARG A 200 -10.41 10.78 -6.35
N SER A 201 -9.63 10.20 -7.25
CA SER A 201 -9.64 8.75 -7.51
C SER A 201 -9.19 7.98 -6.28
N VAL A 202 -8.08 8.40 -5.66
CA VAL A 202 -7.55 7.77 -4.43
C VAL A 202 -8.57 7.85 -3.30
N GLY A 203 -9.21 9.01 -3.11
CA GLY A 203 -10.25 9.21 -2.10
C GLY A 203 -11.45 8.30 -2.30
N ILE A 204 -11.92 8.11 -3.55
CA ILE A 204 -13.02 7.19 -3.86
C ILE A 204 -12.66 5.76 -3.47
N PHE A 205 -11.48 5.26 -3.86
CA PHE A 205 -11.03 3.92 -3.47
C PHE A 205 -10.96 3.76 -1.95
N GLY A 206 -10.44 4.76 -1.24
CA GLY A 206 -10.39 4.75 0.23
C GLY A 206 -11.77 4.66 0.88
N ILE A 207 -12.74 5.46 0.41
CA ILE A 207 -14.12 5.42 0.92
C ILE A 207 -14.77 4.07 0.62
N CYS A 208 -14.57 3.50 -0.57
CA CYS A 208 -15.09 2.18 -0.90
C CYS A 208 -14.58 1.10 0.06
N ILE A 209 -13.28 1.12 0.39
CA ILE A 209 -12.67 0.17 1.34
C ILE A 209 -13.31 0.32 2.73
N LEU A 210 -13.44 1.55 3.24
CA LEU A 210 -14.06 1.83 4.54
C LEU A 210 -15.51 1.32 4.60
N VAL A 211 -16.31 1.60 3.56
CA VAL A 211 -17.71 1.15 3.48
C VAL A 211 -17.78 -0.37 3.50
N VAL A 212 -16.96 -1.03 2.68
CA VAL A 212 -16.83 -2.50 2.63
C VAL A 212 -16.50 -3.08 4.01
N GLN A 213 -15.57 -2.47 4.72
CA GLN A 213 -15.15 -2.94 6.04
C GLN A 213 -16.26 -2.79 7.08
N VAL A 214 -16.99 -1.68 7.07
CA VAL A 214 -18.15 -1.46 7.94
C VAL A 214 -19.24 -2.51 7.67
N PHE A 215 -19.52 -2.84 6.41
CA PHE A 215 -20.43 -3.94 6.08
C PHE A 215 -19.92 -5.28 6.63
N GLY A 216 -18.62 -5.57 6.52
CA GLY A 216 -18.01 -6.76 7.12
C GLY A 216 -18.21 -6.84 8.63
N LEU A 217 -18.02 -5.73 9.36
CA LEU A 217 -18.24 -5.64 10.80
C LEU A 217 -19.72 -5.90 11.17
N ILE A 218 -20.64 -5.26 10.45
CA ILE A 218 -22.09 -5.42 10.66
C ILE A 218 -22.49 -6.88 10.42
N PHE A 219 -22.11 -7.46 9.28
CA PHE A 219 -22.49 -8.83 8.94
C PHE A 219 -21.88 -9.86 9.89
N SER A 220 -20.62 -9.67 10.30
CA SER A 220 -19.97 -10.54 11.27
C SER A 220 -20.70 -10.53 12.61
N MET A 221 -21.06 -9.35 13.11
CA MET A 221 -21.76 -9.24 14.40
C MET A 221 -23.20 -9.76 14.32
N LEU A 222 -23.89 -9.52 13.21
CA LEU A 222 -25.20 -10.10 12.96
C LEU A 222 -25.13 -11.63 12.97
N MET A 223 -24.18 -12.22 12.24
CA MET A 223 -24.01 -13.67 12.20
C MET A 223 -23.65 -14.24 13.58
N TYR A 224 -22.71 -13.61 14.29
CA TYR A 224 -22.32 -14.00 15.66
C TYR A 224 -23.54 -14.01 16.59
N CYS A 225 -24.34 -12.94 16.62
CA CYS A 225 -25.55 -12.87 17.44
C CYS A 225 -26.57 -13.97 17.12
N GLN A 226 -26.67 -14.38 15.85
CA GLN A 226 -27.57 -15.46 15.45
C GLN A 226 -27.08 -16.82 15.93
N VAL A 227 -25.78 -17.11 15.77
CA VAL A 227 -25.16 -18.33 16.30
C VAL A 227 -25.29 -18.38 17.82
N VAL A 228 -25.14 -17.23 18.49
CA VAL A 228 -25.32 -17.13 19.94
C VAL A 228 -26.74 -17.47 20.37
N LYS A 229 -27.74 -16.94 19.66
CA LYS A 229 -29.14 -17.26 19.92
C LYS A 229 -29.45 -18.72 19.63
N ALA A 230 -28.91 -19.29 18.56
CA ALA A 230 -29.17 -20.66 18.15
C ALA A 230 -28.74 -21.67 19.24
N GLU A 231 -27.51 -21.62 19.77
CA GLU A 231 -27.14 -22.63 20.80
C GLU A 231 -27.93 -22.44 22.10
N LYS A 232 -28.31 -21.22 22.48
CA LYS A 232 -29.20 -20.99 23.65
C LYS A 232 -30.59 -21.61 23.51
N TYR A 233 -31.03 -21.95 22.29
CA TYR A 233 -32.29 -22.67 22.07
C TYR A 233 -32.11 -24.20 22.16
N TYR A 234 -30.87 -24.70 22.07
CA TYR A 234 -30.55 -26.13 22.12
C TYR A 234 -30.00 -26.59 23.49
N GLU A 235 -29.57 -25.66 24.35
CA GLU A 235 -29.32 -25.85 25.79
C GLU A 235 -30.58 -25.63 26.62
#